data_AF-A0A6I4W0S7-F1
#
_entry.id   AF-A0A6I4W0S7-F1
#
_cell.length_a   1.000
_cell.length_b   1.000
_cell.length_c   1.000
_cell.angle_alpha   90.00
_cell.angle_beta   90.00
_cell.angle_gamma   90.00
#
_symmetry.space_group_name_H-M   'P 1'
#
loop_
_entity.id
_entity.type
_entity.pdbx_description
1 polymer ?
#
loop_
_entity_poly.entity_id
_entity_poly.type
_entity_poly.pdbx_seq_one_letter_code
_entity_poly.pdbx_strand_id
1 'polypeptide(L)' 'MAVIVGTSGWQYADWRGVLYPAGVPQRVWLETYAAVFSAVENNGAFYRLPRRETFETWRERTPGLGRADR' A
#
# COMPACT_ATOMS: atom_id res chain seq x y z
N MET A 1 14.23 -8.82 -17.45
CA MET A 1 13.81 -9.22 -16.10
C MET A 1 13.16 -8.01 -15.46
N ALA A 2 11.91 -8.09 -15.01
CA ALA A 2 11.22 -6.94 -14.41
C ALA A 2 11.62 -6.81 -12.93
N VAL A 3 11.92 -5.59 -12.49
CA VAL A 3 12.20 -5.27 -11.08
C VAL A 3 11.00 -4.53 -10.51
N ILE A 4 10.46 -5.02 -9.39
CA ILE A 4 9.33 -4.39 -8.69
C ILE A 4 9.88 -3.70 -7.44
N VAL A 5 9.56 -2.42 -7.29
CA VAL A 5 10.02 -1.59 -6.17
C VAL A 5 8.84 -1.21 -5.28
N GLY A 6 9.11 -1.21 -3.97
CA GLY A 6 8.18 -0.85 -2.91
C GLY A 6 8.92 -0.52 -1.63
N THR A 7 8.17 -0.37 -0.53
CA THR A 7 8.69 -0.02 0.79
C THR A 7 8.13 -0.97 1.87
N SER A 8 8.73 -0.97 3.05
CA SER A 8 8.33 -1.80 4.20
C SER A 8 7.13 -1.24 4.97
N GLY A 9 6.09 -0.81 4.25
CA GLY A 9 4.85 -0.29 4.82
C GLY A 9 4.33 0.94 4.06
N TRP A 10 3.18 1.45 4.47
CA TRP A 10 2.55 2.62 3.84
C TRP A 10 1.85 3.54 4.85
N GLN A 11 2.18 3.42 6.13
CA GLN A 11 1.48 4.14 7.21
C GLN A 11 2.43 5.03 7.99
N TYR A 12 3.16 5.89 7.28
CA TYR A 12 4.12 6.82 7.87
C TYR A 12 3.56 8.24 7.88
N ALA A 13 3.42 8.83 9.08
CA ALA A 13 2.90 10.19 9.22
C ALA A 13 3.80 11.24 8.57
N ASP A 14 5.11 11.00 8.55
CA ASP A 14 6.13 11.88 7.98
C ASP A 14 6.00 12.01 6.45
N TRP A 15 5.24 11.12 5.80
CA TRP A 15 4.98 11.20 4.37
C TRP A 15 3.83 12.15 4.02
N ARG A 16 3.14 12.73 5.01
CA ARG A 16 2.16 13.81 4.79
C ARG A 16 2.84 15.02 4.16
N GLY A 17 2.20 15.60 3.15
CA GLY A 17 2.75 16.70 2.37
C GLY A 17 3.82 16.28 1.36
N VAL A 18 4.23 15.00 1.34
CA VAL A 18 5.21 14.45 0.39
C VAL A 18 4.55 13.41 -0.52
N LEU A 19 4.23 12.22 0.02
CA LEU A 19 3.50 11.18 -0.70
C LEU A 19 1.99 11.29 -0.51
N TYR A 20 1.54 11.77 0.65
CA TYR A 20 0.14 11.98 0.96
C TYR A 20 -0.17 13.48 0.90
N PRO A 21 -0.84 13.98 -0.15
CA PRO A 21 -1.26 15.37 -0.24
C PRO A 21 -2.00 15.86 1.02
N ALA A 22 -1.97 17.16 1.26
CA ALA A 22 -2.63 17.77 2.40
C ALA A 22 -4.11 17.38 2.44
N GLY A 23 -4.60 16.98 3.62
CA GLY A 23 -5.99 16.59 3.84
C GLY A 23 -6.37 15.17 3.39
N VAL A 24 -5.45 14.38 2.81
CA VAL A 24 -5.74 12.99 2.46
C VAL A 24 -5.96 12.15 3.73
N PRO A 25 -7.15 11.56 3.92
CA PRO A 25 -7.44 10.79 5.13
C PRO A 25 -6.62 9.50 5.14
N GLN A 26 -6.10 9.11 6.31
CA GLN A 26 -5.26 7.92 6.46
C GLN A 26 -5.89 6.64 5.90
N ARG A 27 -7.23 6.54 5.95
CA ARG A 27 -7.95 5.40 5.40
C ARG A 27 -7.63 5.13 3.94
N VAL A 28 -7.33 6.14 3.11
CA VAL A 28 -7.03 5.98 1.67
C VAL A 28 -5.53 5.98 1.33
N TRP A 29 -4.65 5.98 2.34
CA TRP A 29 -3.20 6.04 2.10
C TRP A 29 -2.66 4.84 1.32
N LEU A 30 -3.29 3.67 1.44
CA LEU A 30 -2.90 2.50 0.67
C LEU A 30 -3.12 2.72 -0.83
N GLU A 31 -4.25 3.30 -1.21
CA GLU A 31 -4.54 3.63 -2.61
C GLU A 31 -3.62 4.73 -3.14
N THR A 32 -3.38 5.77 -2.34
CA THR A 32 -2.42 6.83 -2.71
C THR A 32 -1.02 6.27 -2.91
N TYR A 33 -0.58 5.36 -2.03
CA TYR A 33 0.69 4.67 -2.16
C TYR A 33 0.74 3.78 -3.42
N ALA A 34 -0.31 3.01 -3.69
CA ALA A 34 -0.40 2.09 -4.82
C ALA A 34 -0.55 2.79 -6.19
N ALA A 35 -0.77 4.11 -6.19
CA ALA A 35 -0.67 4.94 -7.40
C ALA A 35 0.79 5.24 -7.79
N VAL A 36 1.75 5.05 -6.87
CA VAL A 36 3.17 5.38 -7.06
C VAL A 36 4.06 4.14 -7.09
N PHE A 37 3.78 3.17 -6.22
CA PHE A 37 4.57 1.93 -6.10
C PHE A 37 3.77 0.70 -6.48
N SER A 38 4.46 -0.28 -7.07
CA SER A 38 3.86 -1.54 -7.53
C SER A 38 3.90 -2.66 -6.48
N ALA A 39 4.59 -2.45 -5.34
CA ALA A 39 4.63 -3.38 -4.22
C ALA A 39 4.70 -2.68 -2.87
N VAL A 40 4.31 -3.41 -1.82
CA VAL A 40 4.52 -3.03 -0.42
C VAL A 40 4.72 -4.29 0.42
N GLU A 41 5.66 -4.25 1.35
CA GLU A 41 5.81 -5.28 2.37
C GLU A 41 4.94 -4.93 3.58
N ASN A 42 4.27 -5.93 4.14
CA ASN A 42 3.40 -5.77 5.30
C ASN A 42 3.82 -6.71 6.44
N ASN A 43 4.42 -6.15 7.48
CA ASN A 43 4.85 -6.91 8.66
C ASN A 43 3.77 -7.06 9.73
N GLY A 44 2.57 -6.50 9.52
CA GLY A 44 1.46 -6.59 10.49
C GLY A 44 1.05 -8.03 10.81
N ALA A 45 1.19 -8.94 9.85
CA ALA A 45 0.88 -10.37 10.02
C ALA A 45 1.79 -11.07 11.06
N PHE A 46 2.98 -10.53 11.34
CA PHE A 46 3.85 -11.04 12.39
C PHE A 46 3.22 -10.91 13.79
N TYR A 47 2.47 -9.83 14.02
CA TYR A 47 1.81 -9.56 15.30
C TYR A 47 0.40 -10.15 15.35
N ARG A 48 -0.31 -10.10 14.22
CA ARG A 48 -1.65 -10.65 14.08
C ARG A 48 -1.98 -10.85 12.61
N LEU A 49 -2.32 -12.09 12.24
CA LEU A 49 -2.79 -12.39 10.90
C LEU A 49 -4.10 -11.61 10.60
N PRO A 50 -4.14 -10.76 9.56
CA PRO A 50 -5.39 -10.12 9.12
C PRO A 50 -6.41 -11.17 8.69
N ARG A 51 -7.69 -10.82 8.74
CA ARG A 51 -8.73 -11.70 8.19
C ARG A 51 -8.66 -11.71 6.66
N ARG A 52 -9.20 -12.76 6.04
CA ARG A 52 -9.31 -12.89 4.58
C ARG A 52 -9.92 -11.65 3.95
N GLU A 53 -10.99 -11.12 4.52
CA GLU A 53 -11.74 -9.98 4.00
C GLU A 53 -10.86 -8.71 3.97
N THR A 54 -9.87 -8.60 4.86
CA THR A 54 -8.89 -7.51 4.85
C THR A 54 -8.00 -7.57 3.61
N PHE A 55 -7.51 -8.76 3.24
CA PHE A 55 -6.71 -8.94 2.03
C PHE A 55 -7.53 -8.70 0.76
N GLU A 56 -8.79 -9.15 0.74
CA GLU A 56 -9.73 -8.91 -0.37
C GLU A 56 -9.98 -7.42 -0.57
N THR A 57 -10.26 -6.71 0.53
CA THR A 57 -10.44 -5.25 0.53
C THR A 57 -9.20 -4.53 0.01
N TRP A 58 -7.99 -4.96 0.41
CA TRP A 58 -6.76 -4.37 -0.12
C TRP A 58 -6.64 -4.58 -1.62
N ARG A 59 -6.81 -5.82 -2.10
CA ARG A 59 -6.75 -6.16 -3.53
C ARG A 59 -7.72 -5.32 -4.37
N GLU A 60 -8.95 -5.17 -3.90
CA GLU A 60 -10.00 -4.40 -4.58
C GLU A 60 -9.65 -2.91 -4.67
N ARG A 61 -9.07 -2.36 -3.60
CA ARG A 61 -8.71 -0.94 -3.52
C ARG A 61 -7.41 -0.62 -4.25
N THR A 62 -6.56 -1.62 -4.50
CA THR A 62 -5.27 -1.45 -5.19
C THR A 62 -5.10 -2.40 -6.38
N PRO A 63 -5.91 -2.27 -7.45
CA PRO A 63 -5.97 -3.27 -8.53
C PRO A 63 -4.67 -3.46 -9.33
N GLY A 64 -3.70 -2.56 -9.20
CA GLY A 64 -2.39 -2.68 -9.85
C GLY A 64 -1.20 -2.91 -8.92
N LEU A 65 -1.43 -3.07 -7.62
CA LEU A 65 -0.39 -3.55 -6.73
C LEU A 65 -0.14 -5.04 -7.00
N GLY A 66 1.13 -5.45 -7.15
CA GLY A 66 1.51 -6.82 -7.49
C GLY A 66 1.45 -7.17 -8.99
N ARG A 67 1.15 -6.18 -9.85
CA ARG A 67 1.20 -6.33 -11.31
C ARG A 67 2.56 -5.91 -11.84
N ALA A 68 3.23 -6.81 -12.55
CA ALA A 68 4.54 -6.58 -13.16
C ALA A 68 4.45 -5.99 -14.58
N ASP A 69 3.24 -5.83 -15.11
CA ASP A 69 2.91 -5.39 -16.47
C ASP A 69 2.58 -3.89 -16.58
N ARG A 70 2.84 -3.11 -15.52
CA ARG A 70 2.83 -1.64 -15.58
C ARG A 70 4.21 -1.06 -15.88
#